data_AF-A0A2U9NV96-F1
#
_entry.id   AF-A0A2U9NV96-F1
#
_cell.length_a   1.000
_cell.length_b   1.000
_cell.length_c   1.000
_cell.angle_alpha   90.00
_cell.angle_beta   90.00
_cell.angle_gamma   90.00
#
_symmetry.space_group_name_H-M   'P 1'
#
loop_
_entity.id
_entity.type
_entity.pdbx_description
1 polymer ?
#
loop_
_entity_poly.entity_id
_entity_poly.type
_entity_poly.pdbx_seq_one_letter_code
_entity_poly.pdbx_strand_id
1 'polypeptide(L)'
;MLWGTFQVSVRDGKVTKAVGLDADSRRALREGPGDRIPTIGGLLARLDRARTDGADTAQADYAPDGRPERITLDPDTNAIDDEAEYIISAYVPQPAQP
;
A
#
# COMPACT_ATOMS: atom_id res chain seq x y z
N MET A 1 2.71 12.98 -4.47
CA MET A 1 2.40 11.69 -5.10
C MET A 1 3.63 10.82 -5.04
N LEU A 2 3.49 9.52 -4.76
CA LEU A 2 4.61 8.58 -4.80
C LEU A 2 4.63 7.95 -6.18
N TRP A 3 5.79 7.96 -6.82
CA TRP A 3 5.99 7.38 -8.15
C TRP A 3 7.08 6.33 -8.10
N GLY A 4 6.91 5.27 -8.87
CA GLY A 4 7.83 4.14 -8.92
C GLY A 4 7.46 3.00 -7.96
N THR A 5 8.33 2.01 -7.92
CA THR A 5 8.21 0.76 -7.16
C THR A 5 8.99 0.84 -5.85
N PHE A 6 8.28 0.62 -4.75
CA PHE A 6 8.85 0.63 -3.41
C PHE A 6 8.80 -0.77 -2.78
N GLN A 7 9.86 -1.13 -2.06
CA GLN A 7 9.81 -2.22 -1.10
C GLN A 7 9.71 -1.64 0.31
N VAL A 8 8.65 -2.00 1.03
CA VAL A 8 8.32 -1.43 2.34
C VAL A 8 8.27 -2.55 3.38
N SER A 9 8.87 -2.31 4.54
CA SER A 9 8.75 -3.19 5.70
C SER A 9 7.95 -2.51 6.78
N VAL A 10 6.89 -3.18 7.24
CA VAL A 10 6.00 -2.71 8.30
C VAL A 10 6.16 -3.63 9.51
N ARG A 11 6.30 -3.06 10.70
CA ARG A 11 6.32 -3.80 11.97
C ARG A 11 5.51 -3.03 13.00
N ASP A 12 4.72 -3.73 13.81
CA ASP A 12 3.92 -3.12 14.89
C ASP A 12 3.04 -1.95 14.39
N GLY A 13 2.46 -2.10 13.18
CA GLY A 13 1.63 -1.08 12.54
C GLY A 13 2.39 0.16 12.05
N LYS A 14 3.73 0.13 12.00
CA LYS A 14 4.57 1.26 11.58
C LYS A 14 5.52 0.88 10.44
N VAL A 15 5.74 1.81 9.50
CA VAL A 15 6.79 1.65 8.49
C VAL A 15 8.15 1.71 9.20
N THR A 16 8.94 0.64 9.08
CA THR A 16 10.28 0.54 9.66
C THR A 16 11.38 0.70 8.63
N LYS A 17 11.07 0.43 7.36
CA LYS A 17 12.00 0.57 6.23
C LYS A 17 11.22 0.82 4.94
N ALA A 18 11.77 1.68 4.09
CA ALA A 18 11.33 1.85 2.71
C ALA A 18 12.56 1.90 1.80
N VAL A 19 12.52 1.18 0.69
CA VAL A 19 13.59 1.13 -0.33
C VAL A 19 12.97 1.39 -1.69
N GLY A 20 13.55 2.30 -2.46
CA GLY A 20 13.15 2.56 -3.84
C GLY A 20 13.88 1.59 -4.78
N LEU A 21 13.11 0.84 -5.57
CA LEU A 21 13.67 -0.17 -6.47
C LEU A 21 14.10 0.43 -7.82
N ASP A 22 13.56 1.59 -8.19
CA ASP A 22 13.81 2.33 -9.43
C ASP A 22 14.25 3.78 -9.17
N ALA A 23 14.49 4.55 -10.24
CA ALA A 23 15.00 5.91 -10.15
C ALA A 23 14.01 6.88 -9.48
N ASP A 24 12.73 6.76 -9.78
CA ASP A 24 11.67 7.65 -9.31
C ASP A 24 11.38 7.39 -7.83
N SER A 25 11.25 6.11 -7.44
CA SER A 25 11.04 5.75 -6.04
C SER A 25 12.22 6.14 -5.16
N ARG A 26 13.46 5.99 -5.65
CA ARG A 26 14.66 6.47 -4.93
C ARG A 26 14.68 7.99 -4.81
N ARG A 27 14.22 8.72 -5.83
CA ARG A 27 14.11 10.18 -5.79
C ARG A 27 13.06 10.61 -4.77
N ALA A 28 11.88 10.00 -4.80
CA ALA A 28 10.80 10.26 -3.84
C ALA A 28 11.25 10.03 -2.39
N LEU A 29 12.04 8.98 -2.13
CA LEU A 29 12.61 8.74 -0.79
C LEU A 29 13.62 9.82 -0.37
N ARG A 30 14.45 10.34 -1.28
CA ARG A 30 15.40 11.43 -0.96
C ARG A 30 14.71 12.76 -0.68
N GLU A 31 13.61 13.03 -1.37
CA GLU A 31 12.81 14.25 -1.19
C GLU A 31 11.97 14.24 0.10
N GLY A 32 11.95 13.11 0.82
CA GLY A 32 11.18 12.96 2.05
C GLY A 32 9.79 12.39 1.77
N PRO A 33 9.59 11.07 1.93
CA PRO A 33 8.29 10.46 1.64
C PRO A 33 7.21 10.91 2.64
N GLY A 34 7.59 11.34 3.84
CA GLY A 34 6.66 11.65 4.93
C GLY A 34 5.75 10.45 5.23
N ASP A 35 4.48 10.71 5.53
CA ASP A 35 3.47 9.68 5.82
C ASP A 35 2.86 9.05 4.55
N ARG A 36 3.43 9.32 3.37
CA ARG A 36 2.87 8.87 2.09
C ARG A 36 3.04 7.37 1.86
N ILE A 37 4.05 6.74 2.47
CA ILE A 37 4.27 5.29 2.35
C ILE A 37 3.30 4.59 3.30
N PRO A 38 2.30 3.86 2.78
CA PRO A 38 1.24 3.33 3.62
C PRO A 38 1.69 2.08 4.40
N THR A 39 1.07 1.86 5.56
CA THR A 39 1.11 0.59 6.27
C THR A 39 0.02 -0.34 5.74
N ILE A 40 0.04 -1.64 6.10
CA ILE A 40 -1.04 -2.56 5.72
C ILE A 40 -2.40 -2.05 6.23
N GLY A 41 -2.50 -1.60 7.48
CA GLY A 41 -3.73 -1.00 8.01
C GLY A 41 -4.15 0.26 7.27
N GLY A 42 -3.20 1.11 6.88
CA GLY A 42 -3.47 2.29 6.06
C GLY A 42 -4.00 1.94 4.66
N LEU A 43 -3.47 0.87 4.04
CA LEU A 43 -3.97 0.36 2.76
C LEU A 43 -5.40 -0.13 2.86
N LEU A 44 -5.73 -0.89 3.90
CA LEU A 44 -7.09 -1.38 4.13
C LEU A 44 -8.08 -0.22 4.35
N ALA A 45 -7.68 0.81 5.10
CA ALA A 45 -8.51 2.02 5.27
C ALA A 45 -8.69 2.79 3.95
N ARG A 46 -7.65 2.86 3.11
CA ARG A 46 -7.75 3.49 1.78
C ARG A 46 -8.67 2.70 0.85
N LEU A 47 -8.58 1.37 0.88
CA LEU A 47 -9.46 0.49 0.11
C LEU A 47 -10.93 0.67 0.50
N ASP A 48 -11.23 0.70 1.79
CA ASP A 48 -12.60 0.91 2.29
C ASP A 48 -13.17 2.27 1.86
N ARG A 49 -12.35 3.32 1.96
CA ARG A 49 -12.70 4.65 1.47
C ARG A 49 -12.93 4.65 -0.04
N ALA A 50 -12.05 4.06 -0.83
CA ALA A 50 -12.19 3.99 -2.28
C ALA A 50 -13.49 3.30 -2.71
N ARG A 51 -13.89 2.21 -2.03
CA ARG A 51 -15.18 1.54 -2.27
C ARG A 51 -16.37 2.43 -1.94
N THR A 52 -16.28 3.17 -0.83
CA THR A 52 -17.33 4.11 -0.40
C THR A 52 -17.47 5.27 -1.37
N ASP A 53 -16.35 5.79 -1.86
CA ASP A 53 -16.28 6.95 -2.74
C ASP A 53 -16.61 6.59 -4.21
N GLY A 54 -16.78 5.30 -4.53
CA GLY A 54 -17.14 4.83 -5.87
C GLY A 54 -15.98 4.85 -6.86
N ALA A 55 -14.76 4.59 -6.38
CA ALA A 55 -13.57 4.43 -7.23
C ALA A 55 -13.81 3.38 -8.33
N ASP A 56 -13.21 3.58 -9.49
CA ASP A 56 -13.32 2.65 -10.62
C ASP A 56 -12.80 1.24 -10.24
N THR A 57 -11.62 1.18 -9.63
CA THR A 57 -11.07 -0.05 -9.06
C THR A 57 -10.79 0.12 -7.57
N ALA A 58 -11.37 -0.77 -6.76
CA ALA A 58 -11.08 -0.90 -5.33
C ALA A 58 -11.13 -2.38 -4.90
N GLN A 59 -10.12 -3.13 -5.32
CA GLN A 59 -10.06 -4.59 -5.19
C GLN A 59 -8.97 -5.04 -4.21
N ALA A 60 -9.21 -6.18 -3.56
CA ALA A 60 -8.22 -6.85 -2.74
C ALA A 60 -8.40 -8.36 -2.80
N ASP A 61 -7.28 -9.05 -2.98
CA ASP A 61 -7.19 -10.51 -2.88
C ASP A 61 -6.73 -10.89 -1.49
N TYR A 62 -7.34 -11.93 -0.93
CA TYR A 62 -7.07 -12.42 0.42
C TYR A 62 -6.65 -13.88 0.38
N ALA A 63 -5.70 -14.24 1.24
CA ALA A 63 -5.35 -15.64 1.47
C ALA A 63 -6.48 -16.34 2.24
N PRO A 64 -6.47 -17.69 2.31
CA PRO A 64 -7.48 -18.45 3.06
C PRO A 64 -7.57 -18.11 4.56
N ASP A 65 -6.50 -17.55 5.14
CA ASP A 65 -6.45 -17.09 6.54
C ASP A 65 -6.99 -15.66 6.73
N GLY A 66 -7.47 -15.02 5.66
CA GLY A 66 -8.04 -13.67 5.68
C GLY A 66 -7.03 -12.54 5.61
N ARG A 67 -5.72 -12.81 5.44
CA ARG A 67 -4.73 -11.76 5.24
C ARG A 67 -4.82 -11.20 3.80
N PRO A 68 -4.65 -9.89 3.59
CA PRO A 68 -4.57 -9.32 2.25
C PRO A 68 -3.24 -9.72 1.58
N GLU A 69 -3.29 -10.20 0.35
CA GLU A 69 -2.10 -10.56 -0.45
C GLU A 69 -1.86 -9.57 -1.59
N ARG A 70 -2.94 -8.97 -2.13
CA ARG A 70 -2.85 -7.94 -3.17
C ARG A 70 -3.96 -6.91 -2.99
N ILE A 71 -3.65 -5.64 -3.25
CA ILE A 71 -4.62 -4.54 -3.28
C ILE A 71 -4.37 -3.72 -4.54
N THR A 72 -5.44 -3.46 -5.30
CA THR A 72 -5.41 -2.61 -6.50
C THR A 72 -6.41 -1.49 -6.33
N LEU A 73 -5.95 -0.25 -6.52
CA LEU A 73 -6.73 0.97 -6.38
C LEU A 73 -6.58 1.81 -7.65
N ASP A 74 -7.70 2.15 -8.26
CA ASP A 74 -7.81 3.10 -9.36
C ASP A 74 -9.01 4.02 -9.03
N PRO A 75 -8.76 5.25 -8.55
CA PRO A 75 -9.83 6.18 -8.22
C PRO A 75 -10.65 6.64 -9.45
N ASP A 76 -10.02 6.86 -10.60
CA ASP A 76 -10.66 7.37 -11.82
C ASP A 76 -9.97 6.80 -13.06
N THR A 77 -10.68 5.98 -13.84
CA THR A 77 -10.19 5.36 -15.09
C THR A 77 -9.56 6.34 -16.08
N ASN A 78 -9.93 7.63 -16.01
CA ASN A 78 -9.45 8.66 -16.94
C ASN A 78 -8.17 9.34 -16.43
N ALA A 79 -7.81 9.16 -15.16
CA ALA A 79 -6.54 9.58 -14.60
C ALA A 79 -5.53 8.45 -14.77
N ILE A 80 -4.48 8.70 -15.55
CA ILE A 80 -3.44 7.68 -15.84
C ILE A 80 -2.53 7.47 -14.62
N ASP A 81 -2.54 8.40 -13.69
CA ASP A 81 -1.40 8.69 -12.85
C ASP A 81 -1.67 8.29 -11.38
N ASP A 82 -2.91 7.98 -11.00
CA ASP A 82 -3.30 7.64 -9.62
C ASP A 82 -3.57 6.14 -9.36
N GLU A 83 -3.48 5.30 -10.39
CA GLU A 83 -3.49 3.84 -10.26
C GLU A 83 -2.35 3.36 -9.35
N ALA A 84 -2.67 2.45 -8.43
CA ALA A 84 -1.70 1.85 -7.53
C ALA A 84 -1.98 0.37 -7.26
N GLU A 85 -0.93 -0.44 -7.37
CA GLU A 85 -0.93 -1.85 -6.98
C GLU A 85 0.02 -2.09 -5.79
N TYR A 86 -0.45 -2.91 -4.84
CA TYR A 86 0.32 -3.32 -3.66
C TYR A 86 0.32 -4.83 -3.54
N ILE A 87 1.51 -5.42 -3.45
CA ILE A 87 1.71 -6.85 -3.17
C ILE A 87 2.20 -6.98 -1.72
N ILE A 88 1.46 -7.74 -0.91
CA ILE A 88 1.76 -7.95 0.50
C ILE A 88 2.37 -9.33 0.65
N SER A 89 3.65 -9.36 1.01
CA SER A 89 4.43 -10.59 1.17
C SER A 89 5.14 -10.61 2.52
N ALA A 90 5.60 -11.81 2.92
CA ALA A 90 6.25 -12.05 4.21
C ALA A 90 5.42 -11.57 5.42
N TYR A 91 4.10 -11.66 5.32
CA TYR A 91 3.18 -11.32 6.41
C TYR A 91 3.34 -12.31 7.56
N VAL A 92 3.64 -11.79 8.74
CA VAL A 92 3.63 -12.54 10.00
C VAL A 92 2.66 -11.83 10.94
N PRO A 93 1.60 -12.51 11.40
CA PRO A 93 0.66 -11.90 12.34
C PRO A 93 1.39 -11.57 13.64
N GLN A 94 1.07 -10.41 14.20
CA GLN A 94 1.49 -10.10 15.56
C GLN A 94 0.69 -11.02 16.50
N PRO A 95 1.34 -11.79 17.39
CA PRO A 95 0.60 -12.56 18.38
C PRO A 95 -0.29 -11.61 19.19
N ALA A 96 -1.52 -12.04 19.46
CA ALA A 96 -2.43 -11.27 20.30
C ALA A 96 -1.71 -10.93 21.61
N GLN A 97 -1.66 -9.63 21.95
CA GLN A 97 -1.17 -9.23 23.27
C GLN A 97 -2.12 -9.81 24.32
N PRO A 98 -1.59 -10.49 25.36
CA PRO A 98 -2.40 -11.11 26.41
C PRO A 98 -3.16 -10.07 27.25
#